data_AF-A0A966KRG7-F1
#
_entry.id   AF-A0A966KRG7-F1
#
_cell.length_a   1.000
_cell.length_b   1.000
_cell.length_c   1.000
_cell.angle_alpha   90.00
_cell.angle_beta   90.00
_cell.angle_gamma   90.00
#
_symmetry.space_group_name_H-M   'P 1'
#
loop_
_entity.id
_entity.type
_entity.pdbx_description
1 polymer ?
#
loop_
_entity_poly.entity_id
_entity_poly.type
_entity_poly.pdbx_seq_one_letter_code
_entity_poly.pdbx_strand_id
1 'polypeptide(L)'
;MARHKERHLSHRANWLRASVLGANDGIISTAALILGVAASDASRSAVLTAGIAGLTAGSMAMGLGEYVSVSSQRDTERADIAKEIWELENTPERELAELTAIYQERGLSHELARRVALELTDHDALATHLTEELGITEETL
;
A
#
# COMPACT_ATOMS: atom_id res chain seq x y z
N MET A 1 15.16 -21.78 13.16
CA MET A 1 14.03 -22.50 12.52
C MET A 1 14.01 -22.15 11.04
N ALA A 2 13.90 -23.13 10.15
CA ALA A 2 13.79 -22.87 8.72
C ALA A 2 12.40 -22.31 8.41
N ARG A 3 12.34 -21.05 7.93
CA ARG A 3 11.12 -20.35 7.52
C ARG A 3 10.44 -21.15 6.40
N HIS A 4 9.31 -21.78 6.70
CA HIS A 4 8.49 -22.45 5.67
C HIS A 4 7.90 -21.38 4.76
N LYS A 5 8.54 -21.16 3.61
CA LYS A 5 8.12 -20.15 2.64
C LYS A 5 7.08 -20.77 1.71
N GLU A 6 5.82 -20.77 2.13
CA GLU A 6 4.72 -21.04 1.20
C GLU A 6 4.70 -19.93 0.14
N ARG A 7 4.74 -20.32 -1.14
CA ARG A 7 4.69 -19.37 -2.26
C ARG A 7 3.24 -18.93 -2.48
N HIS A 8 2.82 -17.89 -1.77
CA HIS A 8 1.56 -17.23 -2.05
C HIS A 8 1.72 -16.22 -3.21
N LEU A 9 0.78 -16.26 -4.15
CA LEU A 9 0.74 -15.31 -5.28
C LEU A 9 0.12 -13.96 -4.90
N SER A 10 -0.38 -13.82 -3.67
CA SER A 10 -1.00 -12.60 -3.13
C SER A 10 -0.09 -11.38 -3.25
N HIS A 11 1.23 -11.55 -3.12
CA HIS A 11 2.21 -10.48 -3.28
C HIS A 11 2.19 -9.82 -4.67
N ARG A 12 1.80 -10.57 -5.71
CA ARG A 12 1.67 -10.04 -7.08
C ARG A 12 0.31 -9.40 -7.34
N ALA A 13 -0.64 -9.52 -6.43
CA ALA A 13 -2.01 -9.08 -6.64
C ALA A 13 -2.11 -7.58 -6.86
N ASN A 14 -1.32 -6.76 -6.13
CA ASN A 14 -1.37 -5.29 -6.28
C ASN A 14 -0.84 -4.83 -7.64
N TRP A 15 0.33 -5.34 -8.06
CA TRP A 15 0.87 -5.03 -9.38
C TRP A 15 -0.03 -5.54 -10.51
N LEU A 16 -0.56 -6.76 -10.36
CA LEU A 16 -1.47 -7.33 -11.35
C LEU A 16 -2.76 -6.52 -11.46
N ARG A 17 -3.34 -6.10 -10.32
CA ARG A 17 -4.52 -5.23 -10.27
C ARG A 17 -4.26 -3.91 -10.98
N ALA A 18 -3.16 -3.22 -10.66
CA ALA A 18 -2.79 -1.97 -11.31
C ALA A 18 -2.58 -2.16 -12.82
N SER A 19 -1.91 -3.23 -13.23
CA SER A 19 -1.64 -3.54 -14.64
C SER A 19 -2.92 -3.85 -15.44
N VAL A 20 -3.84 -4.65 -14.87
CA VAL A 20 -5.11 -5.01 -15.51
C VAL A 20 -6.02 -3.79 -15.61
N LEU A 21 -6.13 -3.00 -14.54
CA LEU A 21 -6.92 -1.77 -14.55
C LEU A 21 -6.36 -0.78 -15.57
N GLY A 22 -5.04 -0.62 -15.62
CA GLY A 22 -4.32 0.20 -16.61
C GLY A 22 -4.58 -0.22 -18.06
N ALA A 23 -4.47 -1.52 -18.34
CA ALA A 23 -4.74 -2.04 -19.68
C ALA A 23 -6.21 -1.84 -20.09
N ASN A 24 -7.15 -2.12 -19.18
CA ASN A 24 -8.57 -1.95 -19.45
C ASN A 24 -8.94 -0.49 -19.71
N ASP A 25 -8.48 0.42 -18.85
CA ASP A 25 -8.75 1.85 -19.00
C ASP A 25 -8.09 2.41 -20.27
N GLY A 26 -6.84 2.03 -20.55
CA GLY A 26 -6.12 2.44 -21.74
C GLY A 26 -6.80 2.03 -23.06
N ILE A 27 -7.31 0.79 -23.14
CA ILE A 27 -8.04 0.31 -24.33
C ILE A 27 -9.36 1.06 -24.50
N ILE A 28 -10.18 1.13 -23.44
CA ILE A 28 -11.52 1.72 -23.51
C ILE A 28 -11.44 3.23 -23.78
N SER A 29 -10.62 3.95 -23.02
CA SER A 29 -10.48 5.40 -23.16
C SER A 29 -9.92 5.81 -24.52
N THR A 30 -8.89 5.12 -25.02
CA THR A 30 -8.29 5.41 -26.33
C THR A 30 -9.26 5.09 -27.46
N ALA A 31 -9.97 3.96 -27.40
CA ALA A 31 -10.96 3.60 -28.41
C ALA A 31 -12.14 4.59 -28.44
N ALA A 32 -12.65 4.99 -27.26
CA ALA A 32 -13.71 5.99 -27.15
C ALA A 32 -13.27 7.35 -27.68
N LEU A 33 -12.04 7.79 -27.37
CA LEU A 33 -11.46 9.03 -27.89
C LEU A 33 -11.35 9.01 -29.42
N ILE A 34 -10.77 7.95 -29.98
CA ILE A 34 -10.62 7.79 -31.44
C ILE A 34 -12.00 7.78 -32.12
N LEU A 35 -12.97 7.05 -31.58
CA LEU A 35 -14.32 6.99 -32.11
C LEU A 35 -15.01 8.36 -32.08
N GLY A 36 -14.88 9.08 -30.97
CA GLY A 36 -15.47 10.42 -30.81
C GLY A 36 -14.90 11.43 -31.80
N VAL A 37 -13.57 11.44 -32.00
CA VAL A 37 -12.91 12.32 -32.98
C VAL A 37 -13.24 11.90 -34.41
N ALA A 38 -13.31 10.60 -34.71
CA ALA A 38 -13.70 10.12 -36.04
C ALA A 38 -15.14 10.48 -36.39
N ALA A 39 -16.06 10.44 -35.41
CA ALA A 39 -17.46 10.80 -35.60
C ALA A 39 -17.68 12.29 -35.92
N SER A 40 -16.70 13.16 -35.65
CA SER A 40 -16.77 14.60 -35.95
C SER A 40 -16.34 14.95 -37.38
N ASP A 41 -16.30 13.98 -38.31
CA ASP A 41 -15.78 14.13 -39.67
C ASP A 41 -14.31 14.62 -39.72
N ALA A 42 -13.53 14.32 -38.67
CA ALA A 42 -12.14 14.72 -38.59
C ALA A 42 -11.27 13.97 -39.61
N SER A 43 -10.21 14.62 -40.09
CA SER A 43 -9.22 13.98 -40.97
C SER A 43 -8.52 12.80 -40.29
N ARG A 44 -8.04 11.84 -41.09
CA ARG A 44 -7.28 10.68 -40.57
C ARG A 44 -6.05 11.07 -39.75
N SER A 45 -5.34 12.11 -40.16
CA SER A 45 -4.18 12.62 -39.41
C SER A 45 -4.57 13.18 -38.05
N ALA A 46 -5.72 13.87 -37.95
CA ALA A 46 -6.25 14.36 -36.68
C ALA A 46 -6.64 13.20 -35.75
N VAL A 47 -7.32 12.16 -36.28
CA VAL A 47 -7.69 10.96 -35.51
C VAL A 47 -6.44 10.24 -34.96
N LEU A 48 -5.42 10.04 -35.80
CA LEU A 48 -4.16 9.40 -35.37
C LEU A 48 -3.42 10.24 -34.31
N THR A 49 -3.37 11.56 -34.50
CA THR A 49 -2.73 12.47 -33.55
C THR A 49 -3.45 12.42 -32.20
N ALA A 50 -4.79 12.47 -32.20
CA ALA A 50 -5.59 12.37 -30.99
C ALA A 50 -5.40 11.02 -30.27
N GLY A 51 -5.38 9.91 -31.02
CA GLY A 51 -5.15 8.58 -30.46
C GLY A 51 -3.78 8.43 -29.80
N ILE A 52 -2.70 8.86 -30.47
CA ILE A 52 -1.33 8.80 -29.92
C ILE A 52 -1.19 9.71 -28.70
N ALA A 53 -1.73 10.93 -28.79
CA ALA A 53 -1.69 11.89 -27.69
C ALA A 53 -2.47 11.37 -26.48
N GLY A 54 -3.69 10.84 -26.69
CA GLY A 54 -4.52 10.28 -25.63
C GLY A 54 -3.89 9.06 -24.96
N LEU A 55 -3.32 8.13 -25.74
CA LEU A 55 -2.62 6.96 -25.20
C LEU A 55 -1.39 7.36 -24.38
N THR A 56 -0.61 8.32 -24.88
CA THR A 56 0.59 8.80 -24.18
C THR A 56 0.21 9.53 -22.89
N ALA A 57 -0.76 10.45 -22.95
CA ALA A 57 -1.23 11.20 -21.79
C ALA A 57 -1.86 10.27 -20.74
N GLY A 58 -2.71 9.32 -21.17
CA GLY A 58 -3.36 8.36 -20.28
C GLY A 58 -2.37 7.42 -19.58
N SER A 59 -1.43 6.84 -20.33
CA SER A 59 -0.40 5.97 -19.74
C SER A 59 0.51 6.70 -18.75
N MET A 60 0.92 7.94 -19.06
CA MET A 60 1.68 8.78 -18.14
C MET A 60 0.89 9.13 -16.89
N ALA A 61 -0.38 9.53 -17.03
CA ALA A 61 -1.24 9.88 -15.89
C ALA A 61 -1.43 8.69 -14.94
N MET A 62 -1.67 7.48 -15.48
CA MET A 62 -1.82 6.27 -14.66
C MET A 62 -0.51 5.87 -13.98
N GLY A 63 0.61 5.90 -14.72
CA GLY A 63 1.93 5.53 -14.17
C GLY A 63 2.41 6.49 -13.08
N LEU A 64 2.30 7.80 -13.33
CA LEU A 64 2.67 8.82 -12.35
C LEU A 64 1.69 8.84 -11.18
N GLY A 65 0.40 8.64 -11.42
CA GLY A 65 -0.61 8.55 -10.35
C GLY A 65 -0.32 7.43 -9.37
N GLU A 66 -0.01 6.22 -9.86
CA GLU A 66 0.37 5.10 -9.01
C GLU A 66 1.69 5.38 -8.27
N TYR A 67 2.70 5.94 -8.94
CA TYR A 67 3.96 6.32 -8.30
C TYR A 67 3.74 7.30 -7.15
N VAL A 68 2.97 8.37 -7.39
CA VAL A 68 2.67 9.37 -6.36
C VAL A 68 1.91 8.72 -5.21
N SER A 69 0.91 7.88 -5.49
CA SER A 69 0.15 7.15 -4.48
C SER A 69 1.05 6.30 -3.57
N VAL A 70 1.92 5.47 -4.16
CA VAL A 70 2.86 4.62 -3.41
C VAL A 70 3.88 5.46 -2.65
N SER A 71 4.35 6.56 -3.24
CA SER A 71 5.30 7.45 -2.57
C SER A 71 4.70 8.13 -1.34
N SER A 72 3.45 8.61 -1.44
CA SER A 72 2.73 9.22 -0.33
C SER A 72 2.45 8.23 0.78
N GLN A 73 2.07 6.99 0.44
CA GLN A 73 1.88 5.93 1.43
C GLN A 73 3.18 5.67 2.20
N ARG A 74 4.30 5.54 1.50
CA ARG A 74 5.61 5.33 2.13
C ARG A 74 6.04 6.50 3.01
N ASP A 75 5.72 7.73 2.62
CA ASP A 75 6.03 8.91 3.43
C ASP A 75 5.17 8.96 4.71
N THR A 76 3.91 8.54 4.64
CA THR A 76 3.05 8.34 5.84
C THR A 76 3.63 7.26 6.75
N GLU A 77 3.97 6.08 6.20
CA GLU A 77 4.56 4.98 6.98
C GLU A 77 5.85 5.41 7.69
N ARG A 78 6.69 6.21 7.04
CA ARG A 78 7.91 6.78 7.66
C ARG A 78 7.60 7.75 8.79
N ALA A 79 6.55 8.56 8.65
CA ALA A 79 6.12 9.48 9.69
C ALA A 79 5.59 8.70 10.90
N ASP A 80 4.81 7.65 10.68
CA ASP A 80 4.30 6.78 11.74
C ASP A 80 5.43 6.02 12.44
N ILE A 81 6.41 5.47 11.71
CA ILE A 81 7.61 4.85 12.32
C ILE A 81 8.37 5.86 13.20
N ALA A 82 8.56 7.10 12.73
CA ALA A 82 9.25 8.11 13.51
C ALA A 82 8.47 8.51 14.78
N LYS A 83 7.14 8.53 14.69
CA LYS A 83 6.25 8.76 15.84
C LYS A 83 6.36 7.60 16.84
N GLU A 84 6.30 6.36 16.37
CA GLU A 84 6.41 5.15 17.19
C GLU A 84 7.72 5.09 17.98
N ILE A 85 8.84 5.39 17.31
CA ILE A 85 10.16 5.47 17.98
C ILE A 85 10.12 6.51 19.10
N TRP A 86 9.53 7.67 18.85
CA TRP A 86 9.40 8.70 19.87
C TRP A 86 8.49 8.25 21.03
N GLU A 87 7.39 7.56 20.75
CA GLU A 87 6.44 7.08 21.76
C GLU A 87 7.03 5.97 22.64
N LEU A 88 7.79 5.04 22.06
CA LEU A 88 8.53 4.01 22.80
C LEU A 88 9.59 4.62 23.73
N GLU A 89 10.23 5.71 23.32
CA GLU A 89 11.23 6.42 24.15
C GLU A 89 10.61 7.27 25.26
N ASN A 90 9.46 7.90 25.00
CA ASN A 90 8.90 8.95 25.86
C ASN A 90 7.69 8.49 26.69
N THR A 91 6.99 7.44 26.26
CA THR A 91 5.77 6.94 26.92
C THR A 91 5.70 5.39 26.96
N PRO A 92 6.75 4.69 27.40
CA PRO A 92 6.82 3.22 27.32
C PRO A 92 5.70 2.50 28.10
N GLU A 93 5.20 3.07 29.20
CA GLU A 93 4.09 2.47 29.95
C GLU A 93 2.76 2.56 29.18
N ARG A 94 2.58 3.60 28.37
CA ARG A 94 1.41 3.76 27.50
C ARG A 94 1.46 2.76 26.35
N GLU A 95 2.61 2.67 25.70
CA GLU A 95 2.84 1.71 24.60
C GLU A 95 2.58 0.27 25.03
N LEU A 96 3.09 -0.13 26.20
CA LEU A 96 2.82 -1.46 26.75
C LEU A 96 1.33 -1.69 27.03
N ALA A 97 0.60 -0.67 27.47
CA ALA A 97 -0.84 -0.75 27.72
C ALA A 97 -1.64 -0.87 26.40
N GLU A 98 -1.21 -0.17 25.36
CA GLU A 98 -1.79 -0.23 24.01
C GLU A 98 -1.58 -1.61 23.39
N LEU A 99 -0.35 -2.14 23.42
CA LEU A 99 -0.07 -3.49 22.94
C LEU A 99 -0.85 -4.57 23.72
N THR A 100 -0.99 -4.39 25.04
CA THR A 100 -1.84 -5.25 25.87
C THR A 100 -3.30 -5.20 25.39
N ALA A 101 -3.84 -4.02 25.12
CA ALA A 101 -5.20 -3.86 24.63
C ALA A 101 -5.42 -4.53 23.26
N ILE A 102 -4.48 -4.37 22.32
CA ILE A 102 -4.50 -5.03 21.00
C ILE A 102 -4.66 -6.55 21.16
N TYR A 103 -3.88 -7.16 22.04
CA TYR A 103 -3.96 -8.60 22.29
C TYR A 103 -5.26 -9.02 23.01
N GLN A 104 -5.81 -8.17 23.87
CA GLN A 104 -7.13 -8.41 24.47
C GLN A 104 -8.25 -8.39 23.43
N GLU A 105 -8.22 -7.44 22.50
CA GLU A 105 -9.20 -7.34 21.40
C GLU A 105 -9.15 -8.57 20.48
N ARG A 106 -7.97 -9.19 20.35
CA ARG A 106 -7.77 -10.48 19.66
C ARG A 106 -8.27 -11.69 20.46
N GLY A 107 -8.79 -11.49 21.67
CA GLY A 107 -9.45 -12.51 22.48
C GLY A 107 -8.60 -13.09 23.61
N LEU A 108 -7.43 -12.52 23.90
CA LEU A 108 -6.62 -12.95 25.04
C LEU A 108 -7.18 -12.38 26.35
N SER A 109 -7.04 -13.14 27.45
CA SER A 109 -7.33 -12.58 28.78
C SER A 109 -6.35 -11.46 29.09
N HIS A 110 -6.73 -10.48 29.91
CA HIS A 110 -5.85 -9.36 30.27
C HIS A 110 -4.48 -9.83 30.79
N GLU A 111 -4.45 -10.86 31.64
CA GLU A 111 -3.21 -11.41 32.20
C GLU A 111 -2.31 -12.03 31.12
N LEU A 112 -2.89 -12.74 30.15
CA LEU A 112 -2.12 -13.33 29.06
C LEU A 112 -1.68 -12.27 28.06
N ALA A 113 -2.57 -11.35 27.68
CA ALA A 113 -2.26 -10.24 26.78
C ALA A 113 -1.10 -9.38 27.31
N ARG A 114 -1.11 -9.05 28.61
CA ARG A 114 -0.03 -8.29 29.24
C ARG A 114 1.30 -9.04 29.25
N ARG A 115 1.27 -10.36 29.47
CA ARG A 115 2.48 -11.19 29.40
C ARG A 115 3.06 -11.25 27.99
N VAL A 116 2.19 -11.46 26.98
CA VAL A 116 2.60 -11.44 25.57
C VAL A 116 3.20 -10.08 25.21
N ALA A 117 2.54 -8.98 25.57
CA ALA A 117 3.04 -7.63 25.31
C ALA A 117 4.42 -7.41 25.95
N LEU A 118 4.63 -7.81 27.21
CA LEU A 118 5.92 -7.71 27.88
C LEU A 118 7.02 -8.52 27.19
N GLU A 119 6.75 -9.80 26.88
CA GLU A 119 7.75 -10.69 26.26
C GLU A 119 8.14 -10.22 24.86
N LEU A 120 7.18 -9.72 24.06
CA LEU A 120 7.46 -9.21 22.73
C LEU A 120 8.15 -7.84 22.75
N THR A 121 7.79 -6.97 23.69
CA THR A 121 8.47 -5.69 23.91
C THR A 121 9.93 -5.89 24.30
N ASP A 122 10.24 -6.86 25.17
CA ASP A 122 11.60 -7.19 25.59
C ASP A 122 12.45 -7.77 24.44
N HIS A 123 11.82 -8.50 23.52
CA HIS A 123 12.50 -9.04 22.35
C HIS A 123 12.76 -7.98 21.27
N ASP A 124 11.73 -7.25 20.84
CA ASP A 124 11.82 -6.16 19.86
C ASP A 124 10.55 -5.29 19.91
N ALA A 125 10.60 -4.22 20.73
CA ALA A 125 9.48 -3.30 20.91
C ALA A 125 9.05 -2.64 19.60
N LEU A 126 10.00 -2.11 18.82
CA LEU A 126 9.69 -1.39 17.59
C LEU A 126 9.08 -2.34 16.56
N ALA A 127 9.72 -3.48 16.25
CA ALA A 127 9.18 -4.40 15.25
C ALA A 127 7.80 -4.95 15.63
N THR A 128 7.56 -5.16 16.93
CA THR A 128 6.25 -5.60 17.45
C THR A 128 5.20 -4.53 17.22
N HIS A 129 5.44 -3.27 17.63
CA HIS A 129 4.49 -2.18 17.43
C HIS A 129 4.23 -1.90 15.94
N LEU A 130 5.29 -1.86 15.11
CA LEU A 130 5.14 -1.70 13.67
C LEU A 130 4.23 -2.78 13.04
N THR A 131 4.38 -4.03 13.48
CA THR A 131 3.57 -5.14 12.95
C THR A 131 2.15 -5.14 13.52
N GLU A 132 2.01 -4.96 14.82
CA GLU A 132 0.76 -5.23 15.54
C GLU A 132 -0.20 -4.05 15.56
N GLU A 133 0.32 -2.83 15.55
CA GLU A 133 -0.46 -1.59 15.50
C GLU A 133 -0.56 -1.04 14.07
N LEU A 134 0.59 -0.90 13.38
CA LEU A 134 0.66 -0.21 12.09
C LEU A 134 0.51 -1.15 10.88
N GLY A 135 0.60 -2.48 11.09
CA GLY A 135 0.58 -3.46 9.99
C GLY A 135 1.79 -3.37 9.04
N ILE A 136 2.85 -2.67 9.44
CA ILE A 136 4.09 -2.51 8.69
C ILE A 136 4.97 -3.73 8.98
N THR A 137 5.30 -4.49 7.93
CA THR A 137 6.13 -5.71 8.04
C THR A 137 7.47 -5.50 7.33
N GLU A 138 8.46 -6.37 7.59
CA GLU A 138 9.76 -6.35 6.90
C GLU A 138 9.68 -6.41 5.37
N GLU A 139 8.56 -6.86 4.77
CA GLU A 139 8.37 -6.85 3.31
C GLU A 139 7.93 -5.49 2.76
N THR A 140 7.53 -4.56 3.63
CA THR A 140 7.10 -3.19 3.32
C THR A 140 8.19 -2.13 3.60
N LEU A 141 9.25 -2.51 4.33
CA LEU A 141 10.45 -1.68 4.62
C LEU A 141 11.51 -1.79 3.52
#